data_AF-A0A1G3A8M2-F1
#
_entry.id   AF-A0A1G3A8M2-F1
#
_cell.length_a   1.000
_cell.length_b   1.000
_cell.length_c   1.000
_cell.angle_alpha   90.00
_cell.angle_beta   90.00
_cell.angle_gamma   90.00
#
_symmetry.space_group_name_H-M   'P 1'
#
loop_
_entity.id
_entity.type
_entity.pdbx_description
1 polymer ?
#
loop_
_entity_poly.entity_id
_entity_poly.type
_entity_poly.pdbx_seq_one_letter_code
_entity_poly.pdbx_strand_id
1 'polypeptide(L)'
;MVRTILLVAALSGCFTGWLGRAAASGTATEVRRGGSVPGGSVVGAEGVALRDKVRQVLRIHFQRSLNSRDHSPWAIMHSVIAFGVDTQIRLGGPQGTPVTAIGWLCFNRNTRGQQLFFPVDQGFGVHHGPGLQGHNGQLLSILAQAHVMPDYAIQVGGRDFTVADLVEYEKRTCVARTELTFKLIGLSHYLDLNATWQCRNGEQWSIPRLIREELAQPIQGATCGGTHRLMGLSYALRTRAKRGEPIVGEYHRAQIFVQDYHQYTFRLQNQDGSFSTDWYRGRENRPDPVRKLQTTGHILEWLAYSLPRQELEDGRTIRAVDFLSSLILAGGDREWEIGSLGHALHALVLYDQRVFGGTADDYRPILPPAQAVAATPPGKAPATPPGPGPN
;
A
#
# COMPACT_ATOMS: atom_id res chain seq x y z
N MET A 1 38.53 -13.19 41.57
CA MET A 1 38.33 -14.22 42.61
C MET A 1 37.14 -13.81 43.45
N VAL A 2 36.01 -14.53 43.31
CA VAL A 2 35.33 -15.32 44.37
C VAL A 2 34.65 -14.43 45.42
N ARG A 3 33.38 -14.54 45.84
CA ARG A 3 32.09 -15.22 45.53
C ARG A 3 31.09 -14.50 46.51
N THR A 4 29.90 -14.03 46.11
CA THR A 4 28.57 -14.71 46.25
C THR A 4 28.25 -15.16 47.71
N ILE A 5 27.15 -14.81 48.42
CA ILE A 5 25.72 -15.19 48.19
C ILE A 5 24.77 -14.60 49.30
N LEU A 6 23.54 -14.23 48.87
CA LEU A 6 22.17 -14.21 49.45
C LEU A 6 21.79 -13.70 50.87
N LEU A 7 20.71 -12.89 50.93
CA LEU A 7 19.35 -13.39 51.25
C LEU A 7 18.24 -12.41 50.77
N VAL A 8 17.16 -12.98 50.21
CA VAL A 8 15.91 -12.33 49.77
C VAL A 8 14.82 -12.65 50.82
N ALA A 9 14.02 -11.65 51.19
CA ALA A 9 12.81 -11.84 52.00
C ALA A 9 11.56 -11.46 51.18
N ALA A 10 10.62 -12.40 51.12
CA ALA A 10 9.29 -12.25 50.54
C ALA A 10 8.30 -11.81 51.63
N LEU A 11 7.34 -10.95 51.28
CA LEU A 11 6.15 -10.69 52.10
C LEU A 11 4.90 -10.73 51.23
N SER A 12 4.07 -11.73 51.53
CA SER A 12 2.69 -11.89 51.08
C SER A 12 1.77 -11.08 52.01
N GLY A 13 0.77 -10.40 51.44
CA GLY A 13 -0.27 -9.70 52.19
C GLY A 13 -1.65 -10.10 51.67
N CYS A 14 -2.39 -10.85 52.50
CA CYS A 14 -3.81 -11.12 52.36
C CYS A 14 -4.63 -9.88 52.75
N PHE A 15 -5.74 -9.62 52.05
CA PHE A 15 -6.88 -8.88 52.59
C PHE A 15 -8.19 -9.51 52.12
N THR A 16 -9.02 -9.85 53.10
CA THR A 16 -10.36 -10.42 52.98
C THR A 16 -11.43 -9.33 53.12
N GLY A 17 -12.55 -9.53 52.40
CA GLY A 17 -13.88 -9.07 52.80
C GLY A 17 -14.37 -7.76 52.18
N TRP A 18 -15.42 -7.82 51.35
CA TRP A 18 -16.79 -7.49 51.79
C TRP A 18 -17.82 -7.74 50.66
N LEU A 19 -18.88 -8.46 50.99
CA LEU A 19 -20.05 -8.72 50.14
C LEU A 19 -21.05 -7.57 50.29
N GLY A 20 -21.35 -6.88 49.19
CA GLY A 20 -22.44 -5.91 49.09
C GLY A 20 -23.22 -6.12 47.81
N ARG A 21 -24.42 -6.69 47.92
CA ARG A 21 -25.41 -6.77 46.84
C ARG A 21 -26.00 -5.38 46.61
N ALA A 22 -25.99 -4.91 45.37
CA ALA A 22 -26.91 -3.88 44.91
C ALA A 22 -27.57 -4.38 43.62
N ALA A 23 -28.89 -4.61 43.70
CA ALA A 23 -29.74 -4.87 42.56
C ALA A 23 -30.04 -3.54 41.87
N ALA A 24 -29.81 -3.48 40.56
CA ALA A 24 -30.40 -2.46 39.69
C ALA A 24 -30.82 -3.13 38.40
N SER A 25 -32.14 -3.32 38.29
CA SER A 25 -32.88 -3.71 37.10
C SER A 25 -32.74 -2.65 36.02
N GLY A 26 -32.22 -3.03 34.86
CA GLY A 26 -32.22 -2.25 33.63
C GLY A 26 -32.25 -3.21 32.45
N THR A 27 -33.38 -3.24 31.75
CA THR A 27 -33.67 -4.11 30.60
C THR A 27 -32.67 -3.87 29.47
N ALA A 28 -31.77 -4.83 29.25
CA ALA A 28 -30.93 -4.89 28.07
C ALA A 28 -31.77 -5.36 26.89
N THR A 29 -31.99 -4.46 25.93
CA THR A 29 -32.58 -4.76 24.63
C THR A 29 -31.64 -5.72 23.89
N GLU A 30 -32.14 -6.93 23.67
CA GLU A 30 -31.44 -8.01 22.99
C GLU A 30 -31.14 -7.62 21.54
N VAL A 31 -29.90 -7.24 21.26
CA VAL A 31 -29.39 -7.08 19.90
C VAL A 31 -29.38 -8.48 19.28
N ARG A 32 -30.36 -8.77 18.41
CA ARG A 32 -30.38 -9.95 17.55
C ARG A 32 -29.03 -10.07 16.85
N ARG A 33 -28.20 -11.02 17.29
CA ARG A 33 -27.06 -11.51 16.52
C ARG A 33 -27.59 -12.05 15.21
N GLY A 34 -27.35 -11.33 14.12
CA GLY A 34 -27.53 -11.86 12.77
C GLY A 34 -26.74 -13.16 12.65
N GLY A 35 -27.40 -14.20 12.13
CA GLY A 35 -26.83 -15.53 12.02
C GLY A 35 -25.49 -15.53 11.30
N SER A 36 -24.49 -16.15 11.92
CA SER A 36 -23.24 -16.50 11.28
C SER A 36 -23.51 -17.53 10.19
N VAL A 37 -23.36 -17.13 8.93
CA VAL A 37 -23.20 -18.07 7.82
C VAL A 37 -21.89 -18.85 8.08
N PRO A 38 -21.84 -20.18 7.94
CA PRO A 38 -20.62 -20.94 8.16
C PRO A 38 -19.51 -20.42 7.25
N GLY A 39 -18.42 -19.93 7.84
CA GLY A 39 -17.23 -19.50 7.11
C GLY A 39 -16.63 -20.72 6.39
N GLY A 40 -16.64 -20.70 5.07
CA GLY A 40 -15.93 -21.68 4.26
C GLY A 40 -14.44 -21.55 4.55
N SER A 41 -13.85 -22.56 5.19
CA SER A 41 -12.42 -22.62 5.39
C SER A 41 -11.72 -22.60 4.02
N VAL A 42 -10.76 -21.69 3.85
CA VAL A 42 -9.92 -21.58 2.65
C VAL A 42 -9.03 -22.83 2.43
N VAL A 43 -9.12 -23.81 3.33
CA VAL A 43 -8.38 -25.07 3.31
C VAL A 43 -9.09 -26.15 2.45
N GLY A 44 -10.32 -25.91 1.98
CA GLY A 44 -11.07 -26.83 1.11
C GLY A 44 -10.72 -26.74 -0.39
N ALA A 45 -11.28 -27.64 -1.20
CA ALA A 45 -11.09 -27.67 -2.66
C ALA A 45 -11.47 -26.35 -3.35
N GLU A 46 -12.51 -25.66 -2.86
CA GLU A 46 -12.91 -24.33 -3.34
C GLU A 46 -11.83 -23.26 -3.07
N GLY A 47 -11.17 -23.33 -1.91
CA GLY A 47 -10.07 -22.44 -1.55
C GLY A 47 -8.84 -22.66 -2.44
N VAL A 48 -8.54 -23.92 -2.76
CA VAL A 48 -7.47 -24.29 -3.71
C VAL A 48 -7.79 -23.75 -5.12
N ALA A 49 -9.02 -23.92 -5.60
CA ALA A 49 -9.42 -23.41 -6.90
C ALA A 49 -9.33 -21.87 -6.98
N LEU A 50 -9.74 -21.16 -5.93
CA LEU A 50 -9.61 -19.70 -5.86
C LEU A 50 -8.14 -19.27 -5.86
N ARG A 51 -7.29 -19.92 -5.05
CA ARG A 51 -5.85 -19.64 -5.00
C ARG A 51 -5.22 -19.77 -6.39
N ASP A 52 -5.50 -20.88 -7.08
CA ASP A 52 -4.90 -21.16 -8.37
C ASP A 52 -5.39 -20.15 -9.44
N LYS A 53 -6.67 -19.75 -9.38
CA LYS A 53 -7.24 -18.67 -10.20
C LYS A 53 -6.55 -17.32 -9.96
N VAL A 54 -6.38 -16.94 -8.70
CA VAL A 54 -5.67 -15.69 -8.31
C VAL A 54 -4.26 -15.70 -8.86
N ARG A 55 -3.50 -16.76 -8.62
CA ARG A 55 -2.10 -16.88 -9.07
C ARG A 55 -1.99 -16.95 -10.60
N GLN A 56 -2.98 -17.49 -11.29
CA GLN A 56 -3.04 -17.44 -12.76
C GLN A 56 -3.15 -16.01 -13.26
N VAL A 57 -4.04 -15.18 -12.69
CA VAL A 57 -4.15 -13.75 -13.03
C VAL A 57 -2.80 -13.05 -12.81
N LEU A 58 -2.22 -13.23 -11.62
CA LEU A 58 -0.95 -12.60 -11.27
C LEU A 58 0.17 -13.01 -12.24
N ARG A 59 0.26 -14.29 -12.61
CA ARG A 59 1.27 -14.79 -13.56
C ARG A 59 1.14 -14.18 -14.95
N ILE A 60 -0.07 -14.10 -15.48
CA ILE A 60 -0.34 -13.49 -16.80
C ILE A 60 0.11 -12.03 -16.80
N HIS A 61 -0.27 -11.27 -15.76
CA HIS A 61 0.01 -9.83 -15.72
C HIS A 61 1.43 -9.49 -15.28
N PHE A 62 2.11 -10.35 -14.52
CA PHE A 62 3.53 -10.19 -14.19
C PHE A 62 4.40 -10.23 -15.47
N GLN A 63 4.02 -11.04 -16.45
CA GLN A 63 4.74 -11.15 -17.73
C GLN A 63 4.47 -9.98 -18.69
N ARG A 64 3.39 -9.21 -18.47
CA ARG A 64 3.03 -8.05 -19.31
C ARG A 64 3.81 -6.81 -18.84
N SER A 65 5.10 -6.76 -19.14
CA SER A 65 5.97 -5.63 -18.77
C SER A 65 5.62 -4.36 -19.55
N LEU A 66 5.55 -3.23 -18.85
CA LEU A 66 5.51 -1.90 -19.45
C LEU A 66 6.87 -1.56 -20.06
N ASN A 67 6.95 -0.46 -20.82
CA ASN A 67 8.19 -0.01 -21.47
C ASN A 67 8.43 1.50 -21.32
N SER A 68 9.69 1.92 -21.34
CA SER A 68 10.06 3.31 -21.03
C SER A 68 9.77 4.31 -22.16
N ARG A 69 9.46 3.87 -23.38
CA ARG A 69 9.10 4.76 -24.50
C ARG A 69 7.63 5.14 -24.46
N ASP A 70 6.75 4.17 -24.21
CA ASP A 70 5.31 4.29 -24.43
C ASP A 70 4.54 4.62 -23.14
N HIS A 71 5.13 4.30 -21.98
CA HIS A 71 4.48 4.42 -20.68
C HIS A 71 5.08 5.56 -19.88
N SER A 72 4.24 6.33 -19.20
CA SER A 72 4.66 7.45 -18.36
C SER A 72 5.18 6.97 -17.00
N PRO A 73 5.88 7.81 -16.22
CA PRO A 73 6.22 7.50 -14.83
C PRO A 73 5.01 7.07 -13.99
N TRP A 74 3.84 7.69 -14.20
CA TRP A 74 2.58 7.31 -13.57
C TRP A 74 2.22 5.84 -13.82
N ALA A 75 2.30 5.40 -15.07
CA ALA A 75 1.97 4.02 -15.44
C ALA A 75 2.95 3.02 -14.81
N ILE A 76 4.25 3.33 -14.81
CA ILE A 76 5.27 2.50 -14.17
C ILE A 76 5.07 2.44 -12.65
N MET A 77 4.72 3.55 -12.01
CA MET A 77 4.37 3.56 -10.59
C MET A 77 3.22 2.58 -10.28
N HIS A 78 2.20 2.50 -11.13
CA HIS A 78 1.08 1.57 -10.91
C HIS A 78 1.42 0.10 -11.21
N SER A 79 2.44 -0.19 -12.01
CA SER A 79 2.96 -1.57 -12.11
C SER A 79 3.85 -1.94 -10.90
N VAL A 80 4.51 -0.97 -10.27
CA VAL A 80 5.24 -1.17 -9.00
C VAL A 80 4.29 -1.43 -7.84
N ILE A 81 3.12 -0.79 -7.80
CA ILE A 81 2.12 -1.03 -6.73
C ILE A 81 1.78 -2.53 -6.62
N ALA A 82 1.60 -3.23 -7.75
CA ALA A 82 1.22 -4.64 -7.74
C ALA A 82 2.36 -5.58 -7.34
N PHE A 83 3.57 -5.42 -7.90
CA PHE A 83 4.64 -6.42 -7.78
C PHE A 83 5.90 -5.90 -7.06
N GLY A 84 5.88 -4.68 -6.54
CA GLY A 84 6.94 -4.10 -5.73
C GLY A 84 8.30 -4.08 -6.41
N VAL A 85 9.33 -4.53 -5.69
CA VAL A 85 10.73 -4.57 -6.14
C VAL A 85 10.98 -5.49 -7.34
N ASP A 86 10.06 -6.39 -7.63
CA ASP A 86 10.18 -7.35 -8.72
C ASP A 86 9.70 -6.82 -10.05
N THR A 87 9.04 -5.66 -10.05
CA THR A 87 8.52 -5.05 -11.25
C THR A 87 9.67 -4.71 -12.19
N GLN A 88 9.61 -5.28 -13.39
CA GLN A 88 10.50 -4.94 -14.50
C GLN A 88 9.74 -4.18 -15.58
N ILE A 89 10.44 -3.26 -16.24
CA ILE A 89 10.01 -2.61 -17.47
C ILE A 89 11.01 -2.91 -18.59
N ARG A 90 10.59 -2.70 -19.84
CA ARG A 90 11.43 -2.83 -21.03
C ARG A 90 12.08 -1.49 -21.36
N LEU A 91 13.39 -1.45 -21.53
CA LEU A 91 14.12 -0.26 -21.96
C LEU A 91 13.75 0.11 -23.40
N GLY A 92 13.25 1.33 -23.62
CA GLY A 92 12.76 1.75 -24.92
C GLY A 92 11.39 1.12 -25.20
N GLY A 93 11.27 0.33 -26.26
CA GLY A 93 10.01 -0.28 -26.68
C GLY A 93 9.72 -1.66 -26.06
N PRO A 94 8.63 -2.33 -26.49
CA PRO A 94 8.22 -3.63 -25.94
C PRO A 94 9.26 -4.76 -26.01
N GLN A 95 10.19 -4.68 -26.97
CA GLN A 95 11.27 -5.66 -27.15
C GLN A 95 12.58 -5.27 -26.45
N GLY A 96 12.52 -4.27 -25.57
CA GLY A 96 13.67 -3.76 -24.83
C GLY A 96 14.25 -4.75 -23.83
N THR A 97 15.50 -4.51 -23.45
CA THR A 97 16.13 -5.21 -22.32
C THR A 97 15.36 -4.91 -21.04
N PRO A 98 15.07 -5.92 -20.19
CA PRO A 98 14.39 -5.69 -18.92
C PRO A 98 15.29 -4.91 -17.95
N VAL A 99 14.69 -3.95 -17.24
CA VAL A 99 15.32 -3.16 -16.17
C VAL A 99 14.36 -3.05 -14.99
N THR A 100 14.88 -2.86 -13.78
CA THR A 100 14.05 -2.63 -12.59
C THR A 100 13.24 -1.34 -12.71
N ALA A 101 11.94 -1.40 -12.44
CA ALA A 101 11.05 -0.25 -12.46
C ALA A 101 11.42 0.77 -11.36
N ILE A 102 11.64 0.31 -10.13
CA ILE A 102 12.04 1.17 -9.01
C ILE A 102 13.38 1.86 -9.32
N GLY A 103 14.38 1.10 -9.78
CA GLY A 103 15.66 1.70 -10.15
C GLY A 103 15.53 2.72 -11.28
N TRP A 104 14.71 2.44 -12.30
CA TRP A 104 14.46 3.38 -13.39
C TRP A 104 13.85 4.71 -12.91
N LEU A 105 12.85 4.63 -12.03
CA LEU A 105 12.19 5.80 -11.45
C LEU A 105 13.12 6.58 -10.50
N CYS A 106 13.81 5.89 -9.58
CA CYS A 106 14.70 6.52 -8.59
C CYS A 106 15.94 7.15 -9.22
N PHE A 107 16.47 6.59 -10.30
CA PHE A 107 17.58 7.19 -11.06
C PHE A 107 17.09 8.27 -12.05
N ASN A 108 15.84 8.71 -11.86
CA ASN A 108 15.17 9.75 -12.61
C ASN A 108 15.33 9.59 -14.13
N ARG A 109 15.22 8.35 -14.63
CA ARG A 109 15.40 8.07 -16.05
C ARG A 109 14.17 8.54 -16.83
N ASN A 110 14.42 8.94 -18.08
CA ASN A 110 13.35 9.42 -18.94
C ASN A 110 12.37 8.28 -19.23
N THR A 111 11.09 8.56 -19.06
CA THR A 111 10.01 7.64 -19.40
C THR A 111 8.93 8.39 -20.17
N ARG A 112 8.68 8.01 -21.42
CA ARG A 112 7.77 8.71 -22.35
C ARG A 112 8.01 10.23 -22.40
N GLY A 113 9.27 10.64 -22.47
CA GLY A 113 9.66 12.05 -22.50
C GLY A 113 9.61 12.77 -21.15
N GLN A 114 9.27 12.09 -20.06
CA GLN A 114 9.05 12.69 -18.74
C GLN A 114 10.06 12.17 -17.70
N GLN A 115 10.34 12.98 -16.69
CA GLN A 115 11.17 12.65 -15.52
C GLN A 115 10.39 13.02 -14.25
N LEU A 116 10.53 12.24 -13.17
CA LEU A 116 9.80 12.48 -11.92
C LEU A 116 10.38 13.61 -11.09
N PHE A 117 11.69 13.80 -11.17
CA PHE A 117 12.41 14.77 -10.36
C PHE A 117 13.02 15.87 -11.23
N PHE A 118 13.12 17.07 -10.65
CA PHE A 118 13.88 18.18 -11.22
C PHE A 118 14.87 18.73 -10.18
N PRO A 119 16.08 19.13 -10.60
CA PRO A 119 17.05 19.72 -9.68
C PRO A 119 16.60 21.12 -9.23
N VAL A 120 16.87 21.44 -7.97
CA VAL A 120 16.85 22.83 -7.44
C VAL A 120 18.17 23.10 -6.72
N ASP A 121 18.46 24.36 -6.37
CA ASP A 121 19.74 24.75 -5.76
C ASP A 121 20.13 23.83 -4.60
N GLN A 122 19.22 23.65 -3.63
CA GLN A 122 19.40 22.80 -2.46
C GLN A 122 18.48 21.58 -2.47
N GLY A 123 18.75 20.65 -3.39
CA GLY A 123 18.08 19.35 -3.46
C GLY A 123 17.30 19.13 -4.76
N PHE A 124 16.09 18.58 -4.65
CA PHE A 124 15.23 18.32 -5.79
C PHE A 124 13.78 18.69 -5.51
N GLY A 125 13.02 18.88 -6.59
CA GLY A 125 11.58 18.88 -6.58
C GLY A 125 11.03 17.63 -7.26
N VAL A 126 9.74 17.38 -7.02
CA VAL A 126 9.00 16.25 -7.58
C VAL A 126 7.91 16.81 -8.49
N HIS A 127 7.88 16.34 -9.74
CA HIS A 127 6.87 16.76 -10.70
C HIS A 127 5.50 16.13 -10.40
N HIS A 128 4.47 16.96 -10.46
CA HIS A 128 3.06 16.60 -10.33
C HIS A 128 2.32 16.93 -11.63
N GLY A 129 1.38 16.07 -12.05
CA GLY A 129 0.55 16.29 -13.22
C GLY A 129 0.39 15.07 -14.13
N PRO A 130 -0.23 15.22 -15.32
CA PRO A 130 -0.49 14.13 -16.24
C PRO A 130 0.76 13.33 -16.61
N GLY A 131 0.71 12.02 -16.37
CA GLY A 131 1.83 11.10 -16.60
C GLY A 131 2.92 11.10 -15.52
N LEU A 132 2.87 12.01 -14.55
CA LEU A 132 3.82 12.12 -13.43
C LEU A 132 3.16 11.60 -12.15
N GLN A 133 3.43 12.20 -10.99
CA GLN A 133 2.63 11.89 -9.80
C GLN A 133 1.25 12.56 -9.93
N GLY A 134 0.19 11.77 -9.75
CA GLY A 134 -1.18 12.28 -9.68
C GLY A 134 -1.51 12.91 -8.33
N HIS A 135 -0.74 12.58 -7.29
CA HIS A 135 -0.94 13.04 -5.92
C HIS A 135 0.40 13.36 -5.25
N ASN A 136 0.42 14.32 -4.34
CA ASN A 136 1.64 14.64 -3.58
C ASN A 136 2.03 13.47 -2.67
N GLY A 137 3.31 13.07 -2.70
CA GLY A 137 3.82 11.93 -1.94
C GLY A 137 3.51 10.56 -2.55
N GLN A 138 2.97 10.50 -3.78
CA GLN A 138 2.60 9.23 -4.42
C GLN A 138 3.81 8.32 -4.59
N LEU A 139 4.95 8.82 -5.08
CA LEU A 139 6.15 7.97 -5.21
C LEU A 139 6.62 7.44 -3.85
N LEU A 140 6.68 8.28 -2.82
CA LEU A 140 7.09 7.84 -1.48
C LEU A 140 6.15 6.75 -0.95
N SER A 141 4.84 6.88 -1.19
CA SER A 141 3.86 5.87 -0.79
C SER A 141 4.06 4.52 -1.50
N ILE A 142 4.50 4.55 -2.76
CA ILE A 142 4.74 3.35 -3.57
C ILE A 142 6.03 2.67 -3.11
N LEU A 143 7.08 3.45 -2.87
CA LEU A 143 8.33 2.94 -2.31
C LEU A 143 8.11 2.30 -0.93
N ALA A 144 7.29 2.93 -0.08
CA ALA A 144 6.90 2.39 1.22
C ALA A 144 6.12 1.06 1.08
N GLN A 145 5.16 0.98 0.17
CA GLN A 145 4.40 -0.25 -0.09
C GLN A 145 5.27 -1.36 -0.69
N ALA A 146 6.26 -1.00 -1.50
CA ALA A 146 7.26 -1.92 -2.02
C ALA A 146 8.40 -2.23 -1.04
N HIS A 147 8.36 -1.71 0.20
CA HIS A 147 9.38 -1.91 1.23
C HIS A 147 10.80 -1.48 0.80
N VAL A 148 10.92 -0.44 -0.02
CA VAL A 148 12.22 0.11 -0.43
C VAL A 148 12.88 0.78 0.76
N MET A 149 14.14 0.45 1.00
CA MET A 149 14.91 0.95 2.15
C MET A 149 15.18 2.45 2.07
N PRO A 150 15.27 3.15 3.22
CA PRO A 150 15.48 4.60 3.26
C PRO A 150 16.84 5.04 2.66
N ASP A 151 17.85 4.17 2.65
CA ASP A 151 19.17 4.44 2.07
C ASP A 151 19.26 4.12 0.57
N TYR A 152 18.17 3.65 -0.06
CA TYR A 152 18.14 3.36 -1.48
C TYR A 152 18.39 4.62 -2.31
N ALA A 153 19.27 4.51 -3.31
CA ALA A 153 19.76 5.65 -4.07
C ALA A 153 18.69 6.29 -4.97
N ILE A 154 18.68 7.62 -4.98
CA ILE A 154 17.95 8.47 -5.92
C ILE A 154 18.96 9.37 -6.63
N GLN A 155 18.84 9.53 -7.95
CA GLN A 155 19.75 10.38 -8.73
C GLN A 155 18.97 11.50 -9.43
N VAL A 156 19.32 12.77 -9.17
CA VAL A 156 18.64 13.93 -9.78
C VAL A 156 19.67 14.95 -10.25
N GLY A 157 19.68 15.24 -11.56
CA GLY A 157 20.58 16.24 -12.13
C GLY A 157 22.06 15.94 -11.90
N GLY A 158 22.45 14.66 -11.91
CA GLY A 158 23.83 14.22 -11.66
C GLY A 158 24.27 14.24 -10.19
N ARG A 159 23.38 14.59 -9.26
CA ARG A 159 23.62 14.51 -7.81
C ARG A 159 22.96 13.27 -7.22
N ASP A 160 23.60 12.73 -6.20
CA ASP A 160 23.13 11.55 -5.48
C ASP A 160 22.34 11.97 -4.23
N PHE A 161 21.22 11.29 -4.03
CA PHE A 161 20.26 11.41 -2.92
C PHE A 161 19.82 10.01 -2.51
N THR A 162 18.91 9.94 -1.55
CA THR A 162 18.33 8.71 -1.02
C THR A 162 16.82 8.81 -0.87
N VAL A 163 16.15 7.68 -0.62
CA VAL A 163 14.75 7.68 -0.20
C VAL A 163 14.54 8.48 1.10
N ALA A 164 15.51 8.53 2.01
CA ALA A 164 15.47 9.38 3.19
C ALA A 164 15.41 10.87 2.83
N ASP A 165 16.10 11.31 1.77
CA ASP A 165 15.97 12.69 1.28
C ASP A 165 14.56 12.96 0.72
N LEU A 166 13.94 11.97 0.08
CA LEU A 166 12.54 12.06 -0.33
C LEU A 166 11.60 12.13 0.89
N VAL A 167 11.87 11.38 1.97
CA VAL A 167 11.11 11.51 3.23
C VAL A 167 11.21 12.94 3.77
N GLU A 168 12.40 13.55 3.78
CA GLU A 168 12.57 14.94 4.22
C GLU A 168 11.87 15.94 3.28
N TYR A 169 11.88 15.70 1.97
CA TYR A 169 11.11 16.49 1.02
C TYR A 169 9.60 16.43 1.31
N GLU A 170 9.05 15.24 1.54
CA GLU A 170 7.62 15.04 1.78
C GLU A 170 7.17 15.62 3.14
N LYS A 171 8.03 15.55 4.17
CA LYS A 171 7.84 16.23 5.47
C LYS A 171 7.72 17.74 5.30
N ARG A 172 8.65 18.36 4.56
CA ARG A 172 8.70 19.82 4.35
C ARG A 172 7.53 20.35 3.53
N THR A 173 6.87 19.49 2.76
CA THR A 173 5.78 19.85 1.84
C THR A 173 4.40 19.42 2.34
N CYS A 174 4.25 19.13 3.63
CA CYS A 174 2.94 18.96 4.24
C CYS A 174 2.22 20.31 4.32
N VAL A 175 0.96 20.34 3.87
CA VAL A 175 0.09 21.52 3.85
C VAL A 175 -1.27 21.13 4.44
N ALA A 176 -1.82 21.98 5.32
CA ALA A 176 -3.12 21.73 5.93
C ALA A 176 -4.24 21.73 4.88
N ARG A 177 -5.32 20.97 5.13
CA ARG A 177 -6.51 20.92 4.26
C ARG A 177 -6.25 20.51 2.80
N THR A 178 -5.13 19.85 2.53
CA THR A 178 -4.87 19.18 1.25
C THR A 178 -4.99 17.67 1.40
N GLU A 179 -5.01 16.94 0.30
CA GLU A 179 -4.85 15.49 0.38
C GLU A 179 -3.42 15.13 0.82
N LEU A 180 -3.31 14.55 2.00
CA LEU A 180 -2.09 14.09 2.65
C LEU A 180 -2.00 12.56 2.67
N THR A 181 -3.03 11.86 2.20
CA THR A 181 -3.15 10.40 2.11
C THR A 181 -1.84 9.67 1.77
N PHE A 182 -1.20 10.02 0.66
CA PHE A 182 -0.01 9.32 0.17
C PHE A 182 1.22 9.64 1.04
N LYS A 183 1.33 10.87 1.54
CA LYS A 183 2.31 11.24 2.56
C LYS A 183 2.05 10.46 3.85
N LEU A 184 0.80 10.26 4.28
CA LEU A 184 0.47 9.47 5.46
C LEU A 184 0.93 8.02 5.32
N ILE A 185 0.74 7.40 4.14
CA ILE A 185 1.27 6.05 3.86
C ILE A 185 2.79 6.04 3.97
N GLY A 186 3.47 6.92 3.23
CA GLY A 186 4.94 6.96 3.18
C GLY A 186 5.58 7.30 4.54
N LEU A 187 5.13 8.38 5.17
CA LEU A 187 5.69 8.85 6.44
C LEU A 187 5.37 7.89 7.60
N SER A 188 4.21 7.24 7.61
CA SER A 188 3.93 6.20 8.61
C SER A 188 4.83 4.98 8.45
N HIS A 189 5.35 4.71 7.24
CA HIS A 189 6.32 3.64 7.01
C HIS A 189 7.71 4.03 7.51
N TYR A 190 8.20 5.21 7.11
CA TYR A 190 9.60 5.58 7.31
C TYR A 190 9.91 6.27 8.64
N LEU A 191 8.92 6.86 9.32
CA LEU A 191 9.17 7.62 10.55
C LEU A 191 8.86 6.83 11.83
N ASP A 192 9.42 7.33 12.93
CA ASP A 192 8.85 7.10 14.25
C ASP A 192 7.43 7.71 14.28
N LEU A 193 6.44 6.99 14.82
CA LEU A 193 5.05 7.45 14.85
C LEU A 193 4.83 8.62 15.83
N ASN A 194 5.77 8.84 16.74
CA ASN A 194 5.80 9.99 17.65
C ASN A 194 6.66 11.14 17.11
N ALA A 195 7.25 11.00 15.91
CA ALA A 195 8.05 12.04 15.31
C ALA A 195 7.23 13.32 15.10
N THR A 196 7.84 14.45 15.43
CA THR A 196 7.35 15.78 15.10
C THR A 196 8.34 16.48 14.18
N TRP A 197 7.85 17.26 13.22
CA TRP A 197 8.70 18.04 12.33
C TRP A 197 8.06 19.39 12.01
N GLN A 198 8.89 20.33 11.59
CA GLN A 198 8.43 21.60 11.03
C GLN A 198 8.38 21.48 9.50
N CYS A 199 7.27 21.89 8.87
CA CYS A 199 7.24 21.99 7.41
C CYS A 199 7.70 23.37 6.93
N ARG A 200 7.80 23.56 5.61
CA ARG A 200 8.40 24.77 5.01
C ARG A 200 7.70 26.07 5.41
N ASN A 201 6.40 26.03 5.72
CA ASN A 201 5.65 27.21 6.13
C ASN A 201 5.73 27.51 7.64
N GLY A 202 6.58 26.78 8.38
CA GLY A 202 6.79 26.96 9.82
C GLY A 202 5.83 26.17 10.72
N GLU A 203 4.83 25.50 10.15
CA GLU A 203 3.88 24.71 10.93
C GLU A 203 4.48 23.41 11.48
N GLN A 204 4.06 23.04 12.69
CA GLN A 204 4.44 21.78 13.32
C GLN A 204 3.53 20.63 12.88
N TRP A 205 4.12 19.52 12.51
CA TRP A 205 3.46 18.32 12.02
C TRP A 205 3.86 17.07 12.81
N SER A 206 2.98 16.09 12.77
CA SER A 206 3.14 14.77 13.38
C SER A 206 2.24 13.77 12.65
N ILE A 207 2.46 12.45 12.83
CA ILE A 207 1.54 11.44 12.27
C ILE A 207 0.11 11.61 12.82
N PRO A 208 -0.13 11.82 14.13
CA PRO A 208 -1.46 12.15 14.64
C PRO A 208 -2.10 13.36 13.95
N ARG A 209 -1.33 14.40 13.62
CA ARG A 209 -1.85 15.54 12.89
C ARG A 209 -2.25 15.17 11.45
N LEU A 210 -1.43 14.39 10.73
CA LEU A 210 -1.79 13.90 9.40
C LEU A 210 -3.12 13.11 9.45
N ILE A 211 -3.28 12.23 10.45
CA ILE A 211 -4.52 11.46 10.66
C ILE A 211 -5.71 12.41 10.88
N ARG A 212 -5.56 13.42 11.73
CA ARG A 212 -6.62 14.41 12.01
C ARG A 212 -7.04 15.15 10.74
N GLU A 213 -6.08 15.60 9.93
CA GLU A 213 -6.33 16.33 8.68
C GLU A 213 -7.03 15.45 7.63
N GLU A 214 -6.69 14.16 7.55
CA GLU A 214 -7.38 13.20 6.68
C GLU A 214 -8.80 12.90 7.19
N LEU A 215 -9.00 12.68 8.49
CA LEU A 215 -10.32 12.42 9.07
C LEU A 215 -11.30 13.60 8.90
N ALA A 216 -10.78 14.82 8.74
CA ALA A 216 -11.61 16.00 8.50
C ALA A 216 -12.13 16.10 7.05
N GLN A 217 -11.66 15.25 6.14
CA GLN A 217 -11.99 15.32 4.72
C GLN A 217 -13.00 14.24 4.29
N PRO A 218 -13.93 14.58 3.36
CA PRO A 218 -15.01 13.67 2.96
C PRO A 218 -14.51 12.54 2.07
N ILE A 219 -14.95 11.31 2.34
CA ILE A 219 -14.68 10.14 1.47
C ILE A 219 -15.47 10.24 0.16
N GLN A 220 -16.75 10.61 0.26
CA GLN A 220 -17.61 10.76 -0.92
C GLN A 220 -17.16 11.96 -1.77
N GLY A 221 -17.02 11.74 -3.08
CA GLY A 221 -16.56 12.78 -4.02
C GLY A 221 -15.04 12.88 -4.16
N ALA A 222 -14.26 12.17 -3.34
CA ALA A 222 -12.81 12.06 -3.52
C ALA A 222 -12.45 11.18 -4.73
N THR A 223 -11.24 11.38 -5.26
CA THR A 223 -10.65 10.54 -6.30
C THR A 223 -10.61 9.07 -5.87
N CYS A 224 -10.86 8.16 -6.82
CA CYS A 224 -10.98 6.72 -6.56
C CYS A 224 -11.95 6.37 -5.41
N GLY A 225 -13.01 7.17 -5.24
CA GLY A 225 -14.02 6.95 -4.20
C GLY A 225 -13.51 7.13 -2.77
N GLY A 226 -12.35 7.76 -2.55
CA GLY A 226 -11.77 7.97 -1.24
C GLY A 226 -11.15 6.72 -0.60
N THR A 227 -11.01 5.61 -1.35
CA THR A 227 -10.34 4.38 -0.85
C THR A 227 -8.89 4.62 -0.49
N HIS A 228 -8.18 5.51 -1.18
CA HIS A 228 -6.81 5.86 -0.83
C HIS A 228 -6.73 6.46 0.58
N ARG A 229 -7.67 7.33 0.97
CA ARG A 229 -7.70 7.89 2.33
C ARG A 229 -7.89 6.80 3.37
N LEU A 230 -8.82 5.88 3.11
CA LEU A 230 -9.03 4.73 3.97
C LEU A 230 -7.77 3.85 4.05
N MET A 231 -7.03 3.71 2.94
CA MET A 231 -5.72 3.04 2.92
C MET A 231 -4.69 3.76 3.78
N GLY A 232 -4.55 5.08 3.67
CA GLY A 232 -3.61 5.87 4.46
C GLY A 232 -3.86 5.76 5.97
N LEU A 233 -5.12 5.87 6.39
CA LEU A 233 -5.53 5.67 7.78
C LEU A 233 -5.21 4.23 8.25
N SER A 234 -5.56 3.22 7.44
CA SER A 234 -5.23 1.82 7.74
C SER A 234 -3.74 1.56 7.84
N TYR A 235 -2.91 2.23 7.04
CA TYR A 235 -1.45 2.10 7.09
C TYR A 235 -0.90 2.60 8.42
N ALA A 236 -1.32 3.78 8.86
CA ALA A 236 -0.93 4.35 10.15
C ALA A 236 -1.35 3.45 11.32
N LEU A 237 -2.58 2.93 11.30
CA LEU A 237 -3.09 2.00 12.31
C LEU A 237 -2.31 0.69 12.35
N ARG A 238 -2.07 0.07 11.18
CA ARG A 238 -1.39 -1.22 11.08
C ARG A 238 0.08 -1.11 11.47
N THR A 239 0.77 -0.03 11.09
CA THR A 239 2.14 0.22 11.55
C THR A 239 2.18 0.36 13.07
N ARG A 240 1.26 1.13 13.66
CA ARG A 240 1.20 1.32 15.11
C ARG A 240 0.94 0.02 15.86
N ALA A 241 -0.03 -0.77 15.39
CA ALA A 241 -0.34 -2.08 15.95
C ALA A 241 0.84 -3.06 15.85
N LYS A 242 1.57 -3.09 14.72
CA LYS A 242 2.78 -3.91 14.56
C LYS A 242 3.88 -3.56 15.55
N ARG A 243 3.97 -2.29 15.98
CA ARG A 243 4.92 -1.82 16.99
C ARG A 243 4.46 -2.06 18.44
N GLY A 244 3.26 -2.60 18.65
CA GLY A 244 2.69 -2.80 20.00
C GLY A 244 2.33 -1.49 20.70
N GLU A 245 2.22 -0.40 19.97
CA GLU A 245 1.90 0.93 20.52
C GLU A 245 0.39 1.10 20.76
N PRO A 246 -0.02 1.88 21.78
CA PRO A 246 -1.42 2.05 22.12
C PRO A 246 -2.19 2.82 21.04
N ILE A 247 -3.35 2.30 20.66
CA ILE A 247 -4.29 2.95 19.74
C ILE A 247 -5.17 3.92 20.55
N VAL A 248 -4.72 5.17 20.67
CA VAL A 248 -5.37 6.23 21.44
C VAL A 248 -5.42 7.54 20.64
N GLY A 249 -6.23 8.50 21.08
CA GLY A 249 -6.35 9.81 20.44
C GLY A 249 -6.77 9.70 18.97
N GLU A 250 -6.01 10.33 18.07
CA GLU A 250 -6.29 10.33 16.63
C GLU A 250 -6.26 8.93 16.01
N TYR A 251 -5.42 8.02 16.52
CA TYR A 251 -5.42 6.64 16.06
C TYR A 251 -6.71 5.91 16.44
N HIS A 252 -7.24 6.13 17.64
CA HIS A 252 -8.52 5.53 18.02
C HIS A 252 -9.68 6.05 17.17
N ARG A 253 -9.70 7.37 16.87
CA ARG A 253 -10.67 7.95 15.94
C ARG A 253 -10.57 7.35 14.54
N ALA A 254 -9.35 7.16 14.03
CA ALA A 254 -9.11 6.51 12.74
C ALA A 254 -9.54 5.05 12.73
N GLN A 255 -9.34 4.32 13.83
CA GLN A 255 -9.75 2.92 13.96
C GLN A 255 -11.27 2.79 13.83
N ILE A 256 -12.03 3.59 14.58
CA ILE A 256 -13.51 3.63 14.48
C ILE A 256 -13.93 3.94 13.04
N PHE A 257 -13.34 4.98 12.45
CA PHE A 257 -13.66 5.41 11.09
C PHE A 257 -13.42 4.31 10.04
N VAL A 258 -12.26 3.64 10.10
CA VAL A 258 -11.92 2.54 9.18
C VAL A 258 -12.88 1.36 9.36
N GLN A 259 -13.22 1.01 10.60
CA GLN A 259 -14.14 -0.09 10.90
C GLN A 259 -15.58 0.20 10.43
N ASP A 260 -16.06 1.43 10.60
CA ASP A 260 -17.36 1.86 10.10
C ASP A 260 -17.44 1.73 8.58
N TYR A 261 -16.36 2.09 7.88
CA TYR A 261 -16.28 1.91 6.44
C TYR A 261 -16.17 0.44 6.04
N HIS A 262 -15.50 -0.44 6.80
CA HIS A 262 -15.53 -1.88 6.52
C HIS A 262 -16.97 -2.41 6.51
N GLN A 263 -17.75 -2.07 7.54
CA GLN A 263 -19.15 -2.47 7.63
C GLN A 263 -19.99 -1.85 6.51
N TYR A 264 -19.76 -0.58 6.18
CA TYR A 264 -20.47 0.09 5.10
C TYR A 264 -20.17 -0.54 3.73
N THR A 265 -18.91 -0.85 3.44
CA THR A 265 -18.50 -1.51 2.19
C THR A 265 -19.26 -2.80 1.95
N PHE A 266 -19.36 -3.67 2.96
CA PHE A 266 -20.10 -4.92 2.81
C PHE A 266 -21.61 -4.73 2.68
N ARG A 267 -22.18 -3.64 3.22
CA ARG A 267 -23.59 -3.29 2.93
C ARG A 267 -23.79 -2.89 1.47
N LEU A 268 -22.77 -2.37 0.79
CA LEU A 268 -22.82 -1.95 -0.61
C LEU A 268 -22.40 -3.05 -1.60
N GLN A 269 -22.01 -4.24 -1.14
CA GLN A 269 -21.58 -5.32 -2.02
C GLN A 269 -22.75 -5.83 -2.87
N ASN A 270 -22.49 -6.04 -4.16
CA ASN A 270 -23.43 -6.59 -5.13
C ASN A 270 -23.52 -8.12 -4.99
N GLN A 271 -24.59 -8.71 -5.54
CA GLN A 271 -24.83 -10.15 -5.47
C GLN A 271 -23.74 -10.99 -6.16
N ASP A 272 -23.12 -10.44 -7.21
CA ASP A 272 -22.02 -11.08 -7.96
C ASP A 272 -20.66 -10.99 -7.26
N GLY A 273 -20.59 -10.40 -6.07
CA GLY A 273 -19.36 -10.19 -5.31
C GLY A 273 -18.64 -8.87 -5.57
N SER A 274 -18.98 -8.16 -6.66
CA SER A 274 -18.43 -6.83 -6.95
C SER A 274 -18.86 -5.80 -5.91
N PHE A 275 -18.10 -4.71 -5.78
CA PHE A 275 -18.50 -3.56 -4.98
C PHE A 275 -19.26 -2.53 -5.82
N SER A 276 -19.95 -1.61 -5.14
CA SER A 276 -20.80 -0.62 -5.80
C SER A 276 -20.08 0.16 -6.89
N THR A 277 -20.69 0.24 -8.07
CA THR A 277 -20.17 1.05 -9.16
C THR A 277 -20.27 2.56 -8.90
N ASP A 278 -20.98 2.99 -7.85
CA ASP A 278 -21.02 4.38 -7.36
C ASP A 278 -20.23 4.57 -6.05
N TRP A 279 -19.22 3.73 -5.83
CA TRP A 279 -18.34 3.79 -4.65
C TRP A 279 -19.15 3.79 -3.33
N TYR A 280 -18.94 4.81 -2.50
CA TYR A 280 -19.59 5.01 -1.21
C TYR A 280 -20.81 5.95 -1.24
N ARG A 281 -21.21 6.45 -2.41
CA ARG A 281 -22.42 7.30 -2.53
C ARG A 281 -23.69 6.51 -2.33
N GLY A 282 -23.72 5.26 -2.80
CA GLY A 282 -24.88 4.39 -2.68
C GLY A 282 -24.65 3.03 -3.32
N ARG A 283 -25.68 2.17 -3.29
CA ARG A 283 -25.67 0.88 -3.98
C ARG A 283 -25.86 1.09 -5.47
N GLU A 284 -24.97 0.52 -6.28
CA GLU A 284 -25.10 0.52 -7.73
C GLU A 284 -24.38 -0.70 -8.33
N ASN A 285 -24.97 -1.30 -9.36
CA ASN A 285 -24.42 -2.46 -10.07
C ASN A 285 -24.50 -2.25 -11.58
N ARG A 286 -23.80 -1.25 -12.11
CA ARG A 286 -23.76 -1.02 -13.56
C ARG A 286 -23.12 -2.22 -14.27
N PRO A 287 -23.68 -2.72 -15.39
CA PRO A 287 -23.09 -3.79 -16.18
C PRO A 287 -21.90 -3.29 -17.03
N ASP A 288 -20.94 -2.63 -16.38
CA ASP A 288 -19.75 -2.05 -16.99
C ASP A 288 -18.51 -2.73 -16.39
N PRO A 289 -17.83 -3.63 -17.13
CA PRO A 289 -16.67 -4.35 -16.63
C PRO A 289 -15.48 -3.44 -16.30
N VAL A 290 -15.30 -2.32 -17.02
CA VAL A 290 -14.21 -1.37 -16.73
C VAL A 290 -14.48 -0.67 -15.40
N ARG A 291 -15.71 -0.21 -15.21
CA ARG A 291 -16.13 0.43 -13.96
C ARG A 291 -16.10 -0.53 -12.77
N LYS A 292 -16.50 -1.80 -12.98
CA LYS A 292 -16.44 -2.84 -11.94
C LYS A 292 -15.00 -3.19 -11.56
N LEU A 293 -14.08 -3.29 -12.52
CA LEU A 293 -12.65 -3.46 -12.25
C LEU A 293 -12.15 -2.30 -11.39
N GLN A 294 -12.44 -1.06 -11.80
CA GLN A 294 -12.00 0.14 -11.10
C GLN A 294 -12.48 0.15 -9.65
N THR A 295 -13.80 0.05 -9.43
CA THR A 295 -14.39 0.16 -8.08
C THR A 295 -14.05 -1.03 -7.20
N THR A 296 -14.18 -2.25 -7.73
CA THR A 296 -13.89 -3.47 -6.96
C THR A 296 -12.41 -3.62 -6.67
N GLY A 297 -11.52 -3.31 -7.62
CA GLY A 297 -10.07 -3.37 -7.43
C GLY A 297 -9.60 -2.46 -6.29
N HIS A 298 -9.97 -1.18 -6.32
CA HIS A 298 -9.57 -0.21 -5.28
C HIS A 298 -10.18 -0.53 -3.91
N ILE A 299 -11.44 -0.95 -3.85
CA ILE A 299 -12.09 -1.28 -2.58
C ILE A 299 -11.49 -2.57 -2.01
N LEU A 300 -11.31 -3.60 -2.83
CA LEU A 300 -10.75 -4.87 -2.39
C LEU A 300 -9.29 -4.72 -1.98
N GLU A 301 -8.49 -3.87 -2.64
CA GLU A 301 -7.12 -3.58 -2.23
C GLU A 301 -7.07 -3.06 -0.79
N TRP A 302 -7.91 -2.08 -0.48
CA TRP A 302 -8.02 -1.55 0.88
C TRP A 302 -8.50 -2.60 1.88
N LEU A 303 -9.52 -3.39 1.54
CA LEU A 303 -10.00 -4.47 2.41
C LEU A 303 -8.92 -5.53 2.65
N ALA A 304 -8.26 -5.99 1.58
CA ALA A 304 -7.17 -6.95 1.62
C ALA A 304 -5.99 -6.45 2.47
N TYR A 305 -5.75 -5.14 2.53
CA TYR A 305 -4.75 -4.56 3.42
C TYR A 305 -5.21 -4.46 4.87
N SER A 306 -6.46 -4.06 5.11
CA SER A 306 -6.90 -3.52 6.41
C SER A 306 -7.78 -4.42 7.26
N LEU A 307 -8.49 -5.38 6.66
CA LEU A 307 -9.32 -6.32 7.41
C LEU A 307 -8.45 -7.24 8.28
N PRO A 308 -8.93 -7.71 9.44
CA PRO A 308 -8.30 -8.80 10.16
C PRO A 308 -8.32 -10.09 9.32
N ARG A 309 -7.39 -11.01 9.56
CA ARG A 309 -7.26 -12.23 8.76
C ARG A 309 -8.56 -13.03 8.66
N GLN A 310 -9.29 -13.16 9.77
CA GLN A 310 -10.56 -13.90 9.82
C GLN A 310 -11.61 -13.33 8.85
N GLU A 311 -11.66 -12.01 8.68
CA GLU A 311 -12.61 -11.37 7.75
C GLU A 311 -12.17 -11.46 6.29
N LEU A 312 -10.90 -11.77 6.01
CA LEU A 312 -10.47 -12.11 4.65
C LEU A 312 -11.02 -13.46 4.21
N GLU A 313 -11.26 -14.37 5.14
CA GLU A 313 -11.83 -15.69 4.89
C GLU A 313 -13.37 -15.67 4.92
N ASP A 314 -13.99 -14.51 5.16
CA ASP A 314 -15.44 -14.34 5.06
C ASP A 314 -15.91 -14.51 3.61
N GLY A 315 -17.04 -15.18 3.43
CA GLY A 315 -17.61 -15.45 2.10
C GLY A 315 -17.85 -14.18 1.26
N ARG A 316 -18.08 -13.02 1.88
CA ARG A 316 -18.18 -11.72 1.19
C ARG A 316 -16.85 -11.33 0.55
N THR A 317 -15.75 -11.45 1.28
CA THR A 317 -14.42 -11.13 0.76
C THR A 317 -14.02 -12.13 -0.33
N ILE A 318 -14.25 -13.43 -0.09
CA ILE A 318 -14.00 -14.50 -1.07
C ILE A 318 -14.72 -14.24 -2.40
N ARG A 319 -16.02 -13.86 -2.36
CA ARG A 319 -16.77 -13.52 -3.58
C ARG A 319 -16.20 -12.31 -4.31
N ALA A 320 -15.68 -11.31 -3.61
CA ALA A 320 -15.05 -10.15 -4.25
C ALA A 320 -13.74 -10.52 -4.96
N VAL A 321 -12.92 -11.38 -4.32
CA VAL A 321 -11.66 -11.91 -4.92
C VAL A 321 -11.98 -12.77 -6.14
N ASP A 322 -12.99 -13.64 -6.03
CA ASP A 322 -13.41 -14.51 -7.13
C ASP A 322 -13.97 -13.71 -8.31
N PHE A 323 -14.83 -12.73 -8.03
CA PHE A 323 -15.35 -11.80 -9.02
C PHE A 323 -14.22 -11.08 -9.75
N LEU A 324 -13.30 -10.46 -9.00
CA LEU A 324 -12.22 -9.66 -9.58
C LEU A 324 -11.29 -10.51 -10.44
N SER A 325 -10.93 -11.70 -9.94
CA SER A 325 -10.07 -12.64 -10.66
C SER A 325 -10.75 -13.15 -11.94
N SER A 326 -12.03 -13.51 -11.86
CA SER A 326 -12.81 -13.98 -13.00
C SER A 326 -13.02 -12.88 -14.04
N LEU A 327 -13.25 -11.63 -13.62
CA LEU A 327 -13.38 -10.47 -14.49
C LEU A 327 -12.10 -10.22 -15.30
N ILE A 328 -10.94 -10.29 -14.65
CA ILE A 328 -9.64 -10.07 -15.31
C ILE A 328 -9.35 -11.20 -16.30
N LEU A 329 -9.55 -12.47 -15.91
CA LEU A 329 -9.35 -13.62 -16.80
C LEU A 329 -10.28 -13.58 -18.01
N ALA A 330 -11.56 -13.28 -17.81
CA ALA A 330 -12.54 -13.16 -18.88
C ALA A 330 -12.22 -11.99 -19.84
N GLY A 331 -11.47 -10.99 -19.37
CA GLY A 331 -10.98 -9.89 -20.19
C GLY A 331 -9.95 -10.29 -21.24
N GLY A 332 -9.24 -11.41 -21.07
CA GLY A 332 -8.23 -11.89 -22.01
C GLY A 332 -7.16 -10.84 -22.35
N ASP A 333 -7.12 -10.46 -23.63
CA ASP A 333 -6.18 -9.46 -24.17
C ASP A 333 -6.70 -8.02 -24.13
N ARG A 334 -7.81 -7.78 -23.43
CA ARG A 334 -8.31 -6.42 -23.21
C ARG A 334 -7.23 -5.52 -22.59
N GLU A 335 -7.07 -4.34 -23.19
CA GLU A 335 -6.33 -3.25 -22.58
C GLU A 335 -7.16 -2.62 -21.46
N TRP A 336 -6.74 -2.89 -20.22
CA TRP A 336 -7.30 -2.25 -19.05
C TRP A 336 -6.61 -0.91 -18.77
N GLU A 337 -7.34 0.02 -18.17
CA GLU A 337 -6.73 1.23 -17.63
C GLU A 337 -5.69 0.85 -16.56
N ILE A 338 -4.46 1.33 -16.73
CA ILE A 338 -3.27 0.85 -16.01
C ILE A 338 -3.39 1.04 -14.50
N GLY A 339 -3.94 2.17 -14.03
CA GLY A 339 -4.10 2.43 -12.61
C GLY A 339 -5.10 1.48 -11.98
N SER A 340 -6.28 1.36 -12.57
CA SER A 340 -7.34 0.46 -12.12
C SER A 340 -6.88 -1.00 -12.11
N LEU A 341 -6.15 -1.44 -13.14
CA LEU A 341 -5.55 -2.77 -13.18
C LEU A 341 -4.48 -2.95 -12.10
N GLY A 342 -3.60 -1.95 -11.90
CA GLY A 342 -2.57 -1.98 -10.87
C GLY A 342 -3.14 -2.21 -9.47
N HIS A 343 -4.18 -1.45 -9.09
CA HIS A 343 -4.88 -1.62 -7.81
C HIS A 343 -5.58 -2.98 -7.70
N ALA A 344 -6.21 -3.45 -8.79
CA ALA A 344 -6.84 -4.76 -8.81
C ALA A 344 -5.82 -5.90 -8.60
N LEU A 345 -4.67 -5.84 -9.28
CA LEU A 345 -3.60 -6.83 -9.12
C LEU A 345 -2.99 -6.77 -7.72
N HIS A 346 -2.77 -5.58 -7.17
CA HIS A 346 -2.27 -5.44 -5.81
C HIS A 346 -3.24 -5.99 -4.76
N ALA A 347 -4.56 -5.81 -4.95
CA ALA A 347 -5.57 -6.44 -4.11
C ALA A 347 -5.41 -7.97 -4.07
N LEU A 348 -5.18 -8.58 -5.23
CA LEU A 348 -4.97 -10.02 -5.37
C LEU A 348 -3.66 -10.49 -4.74
N VAL A 349 -2.57 -9.72 -4.91
CA VAL A 349 -1.27 -9.99 -4.24
C VAL A 349 -1.41 -9.95 -2.72
N LEU A 350 -2.04 -8.90 -2.18
CA LEU A 350 -2.27 -8.76 -0.73
C LEU A 350 -3.11 -9.91 -0.19
N TYR A 351 -4.15 -10.31 -0.91
CA TYR A 351 -4.99 -11.44 -0.52
C TYR A 351 -4.20 -12.76 -0.54
N ASP A 352 -3.44 -13.04 -1.60
CA ASP A 352 -2.64 -14.25 -1.73
C ASP A 352 -1.59 -14.37 -0.63
N GLN A 353 -0.87 -13.28 -0.32
CA GLN A 353 0.09 -13.24 0.78
C GLN A 353 -0.56 -13.50 2.15
N ARG A 354 -1.71 -12.87 2.41
CA ARG A 354 -2.33 -12.89 3.75
C ARG A 354 -3.16 -14.13 4.04
N VAL A 355 -3.75 -14.73 3.00
CA VAL A 355 -4.67 -15.87 3.14
C VAL A 355 -4.00 -17.16 2.71
N PHE A 356 -3.38 -17.18 1.53
CA PHE A 356 -2.76 -18.38 0.96
C PHE A 356 -1.27 -18.54 1.34
N GLY A 357 -0.66 -17.51 1.95
CA GLY A 357 0.77 -17.50 2.28
C GLY A 357 1.66 -17.38 1.04
N GLY A 358 1.13 -16.84 -0.05
CA GLY A 358 1.85 -16.77 -1.32
C GLY A 358 3.02 -15.80 -1.30
N THR A 359 4.00 -16.10 -2.15
CA THR A 359 5.16 -15.25 -2.40
C THR A 359 5.22 -14.92 -3.89
N ALA A 360 6.15 -14.04 -4.26
CA ALA A 360 6.34 -13.71 -5.66
C ALA A 360 6.75 -14.92 -6.52
N ASP A 361 7.39 -15.92 -5.93
CA ASP A 361 7.79 -17.14 -6.63
C ASP A 361 6.59 -17.97 -7.13
N ASP A 362 5.40 -17.80 -6.54
CA ASP A 362 4.18 -18.51 -6.94
C ASP A 362 3.63 -18.04 -8.30
N TYR A 363 3.94 -16.80 -8.71
CA TYR A 363 3.45 -16.21 -9.96
C TYR A 363 4.56 -15.73 -10.90
N ARG A 364 5.81 -15.60 -10.44
CA ARG A 364 6.95 -15.34 -11.31
C ARG A 364 7.14 -16.53 -12.26
N PRO A 365 7.44 -16.30 -13.56
CA PRO A 365 7.91 -17.36 -14.42
C PRO A 365 9.26 -17.88 -13.89
N ILE A 366 9.43 -19.20 -13.88
CA ILE A 366 10.74 -19.81 -13.64
C ILE A 366 11.60 -19.47 -14.86
N LEU A 367 12.47 -18.45 -14.72
CA LEU A 367 13.43 -18.12 -15.76
C LEU A 367 14.52 -19.21 -15.78
N PRO A 368 14.89 -19.76 -16.95
CA PRO A 368 16.07 -20.61 -17.03
C PRO A 368 17.32 -19.81 -16.58
N PRO A 369 18.34 -20.47 -15.99
CA PRO A 369 19.44 -19.84 -15.22
C PRO A 369 20.34 -18.83 -15.96
N ALA A 370 20.05 -18.44 -17.19
CA ALA A 370 20.83 -17.48 -17.98
C ALA A 370 20.27 -16.05 -18.01
N GLN A 371 19.10 -15.77 -17.41
CA GLN A 371 18.47 -14.43 -17.48
C GLN A 371 18.46 -13.65 -16.16
N ALA A 372 19.02 -14.21 -15.08
CA ALA A 372 19.26 -13.47 -13.85
C ALA A 372 20.51 -12.59 -14.01
N VAL A 373 20.42 -11.52 -14.79
CA VAL A 373 21.45 -10.48 -14.79
C VAL A 373 21.38 -9.80 -13.43
N ALA A 374 22.45 -9.95 -12.66
CA ALA A 374 22.61 -9.36 -11.34
C ALA A 374 22.26 -7.86 -11.37
N ALA A 375 21.51 -7.43 -10.36
CA ALA A 375 21.38 -6.03 -10.01
C ALA A 375 22.74 -5.50 -9.54
N THR A 376 23.65 -5.27 -10.47
CA THR A 376 24.89 -4.56 -10.21
C THR A 376 24.56 -3.07 -10.36
N PRO A 377 24.70 -2.24 -9.30
CA PRO A 377 24.65 -0.81 -9.49
C PRO A 377 25.75 -0.42 -10.50
N PRO A 378 25.48 0.48 -11.45
CA PRO A 378 26.53 0.92 -12.36
C PRO A 378 27.70 1.44 -11.53
N GLY A 379 28.84 0.76 -11.63
CA GLY A 379 30.07 1.14 -10.95
C GLY A 379 30.42 2.58 -11.31
N LYS A 380 30.98 3.30 -10.34
CA LYS A 380 31.62 4.61 -10.54
C LYS A 380 32.40 4.58 -11.85
N ALA A 381 32.15 5.56 -12.72
CA ALA A 381 32.97 5.77 -13.90
C ALA A 381 34.46 5.80 -13.47
N PRO A 382 35.36 5.09 -14.17
CA PRO A 382 36.78 5.17 -13.86
C PRO A 382 37.22 6.63 -14.01
N ALA A 383 37.95 7.12 -13.01
CA ALA A 383 38.53 8.45 -13.02
C ALA A 383 39.41 8.61 -14.27
N THR A 384 39.19 9.71 -14.99
CA THR A 384 40.05 10.15 -16.09
C THR A 384 41.50 10.24 -15.58
N PRO A 385 42.48 9.65 -16.28
CA PRO A 385 43.89 9.85 -15.91
C PRO A 385 44.24 11.33 -16.02
N PRO A 386 45.13 11.87 -15.15
CA PRO A 386 45.62 13.22 -15.30
C PRO A 386 46.35 13.34 -16.65
N GLY A 387 45.94 14.32 -17.45
CA GLY A 387 46.62 14.65 -18.71
C GLY A 387 48.08 15.06 -18.44
N PRO A 388 48.97 14.91 -19.44
CA PRO A 388 50.36 15.30 -19.29
C PRO A 388 50.42 16.83 -19.06
N GLY A 389 51.12 17.22 -18.00
CA GLY A 389 51.39 18.64 -17.71
C GLY A 389 52.19 19.30 -18.83
N PRO A 390 52.11 20.64 -18.96
CA PRO A 390 52.84 21.37 -19.98
C PRO A 390 54.34 21.33 -19.71
N ASN A 391 55.13 21.18 -20.79
CA ASN A 391 56.57 21.39 -20.78
C ASN A 391 56.93 22.87 -20.62
#